data_AF-A0A7V8CVQ1-F1
#
_entry.id   AF-A0A7V8CVQ1-F1
#
_cell.length_a   1.000
_cell.length_b   1.000
_cell.length_c   1.000
_cell.angle_alpha   90.00
_cell.angle_beta   90.00
_cell.angle_gamma   90.00
#
_symmetry.space_group_name_H-M   'P 1'
#
loop_
_entity.id
_entity.type
_entity.pdbx_description
1 polymer ?
#
loop_
_entity_poly.entity_id
_entity_poly.type
_entity_poly.pdbx_seq_one_letter_code
_entity_poly.pdbx_strand_id
1 'polypeptide(L)'
;MTKTNTPSPKRREEGVAKLTVNPFLDAEFHARMRDYTERDAAFIKELKAIAEIRAGNKSPDPRYAPSLETLRSTVKKGLSFAEMLERMVAGKEKALWEPWMSAFGIEIRSVNYGAGPRNASLVLDLAANAPAHALFARAGVQNWRSLAADDCAVVRTEKATETSALKVFAVFYLDAAPEQA
;
A
#
# COMPACT_ATOMS: atom_id res chain seq x y z
N MET A 1 -44.63 -26.52 42.83
CA MET A 1 -45.20 -25.91 41.61
C MET A 1 -44.20 -24.92 41.06
N THR A 2 -43.54 -25.31 39.96
CA THR A 2 -42.51 -24.58 39.22
C THR A 2 -43.16 -23.53 38.30
N LYS A 3 -42.67 -22.29 38.30
CA LYS A 3 -42.99 -21.29 37.27
C LYS A 3 -41.77 -21.09 36.37
N THR A 4 -41.89 -21.59 35.15
CA THR A 4 -40.92 -21.48 34.07
C THR A 4 -40.99 -20.08 33.47
N ASN A 5 -39.92 -19.29 33.58
CA ASN A 5 -39.73 -18.08 32.78
C ASN A 5 -38.82 -18.42 31.59
N THR A 6 -39.42 -18.55 30.42
CA THR A 6 -38.73 -18.77 29.14
C THR A 6 -38.01 -17.49 28.70
N PRO A 7 -36.70 -17.49 28.41
CA PRO A 7 -36.05 -16.35 27.77
C PRO A 7 -36.36 -16.34 26.27
N SER A 8 -36.67 -15.15 25.75
CA SER A 8 -36.99 -14.87 24.34
C SER A 8 -35.91 -15.36 23.36
N PRO A 9 -36.29 -15.72 22.13
CA PRO A 9 -35.34 -16.22 21.15
C PRO A 9 -34.34 -15.11 20.77
N LYS A 10 -33.06 -15.35 21.02
CA LYS A 10 -31.97 -14.48 20.56
C LYS A 10 -32.10 -14.31 19.05
N ARG A 11 -32.25 -13.06 18.62
CA ARG A 11 -32.16 -12.61 17.24
C ARG A 11 -30.91 -13.23 16.62
N ARG A 12 -31.11 -14.02 15.57
CA ARG A 12 -30.03 -14.61 14.78
C ARG A 12 -29.24 -13.45 14.18
N GLU A 13 -28.01 -13.26 14.63
CA GLU A 13 -27.07 -12.36 13.95
C GLU A 13 -26.75 -13.00 12.59
N GLU A 14 -27.40 -12.48 11.55
CA GLU A 14 -27.09 -12.80 10.18
C GLU A 14 -25.69 -12.28 9.85
N GLY A 15 -24.77 -13.23 9.64
CA GLY A 15 -23.61 -13.16 8.75
C GLY A 15 -23.04 -11.78 8.40
N VAL A 16 -22.53 -11.03 9.38
CA VAL A 16 -21.42 -10.12 9.09
C VAL A 16 -20.21 -11.04 8.98
N ALA A 17 -19.75 -11.31 7.76
CA ALA A 17 -18.45 -11.92 7.56
C ALA A 17 -17.49 -11.19 8.49
N LYS A 18 -16.93 -11.90 9.49
CA LYS A 18 -15.91 -11.34 10.37
C LYS A 18 -14.83 -10.82 9.43
N LEU A 19 -14.79 -9.49 9.24
CA LEU A 19 -13.63 -8.85 8.65
C LEU A 19 -12.49 -9.35 9.51
N THR A 20 -11.64 -10.20 8.94
CA THR A 20 -10.46 -10.70 9.62
C THR A 20 -9.64 -9.46 9.93
N VAL A 21 -9.70 -8.99 11.18
CA VAL A 21 -8.94 -7.83 11.62
C VAL A 21 -7.48 -8.22 11.47
N ASN A 22 -6.81 -7.63 10.48
CA ASN A 22 -5.43 -7.94 10.20
C ASN A 22 -4.57 -7.45 11.38
N PRO A 23 -3.93 -8.35 12.16
CA PRO A 23 -3.10 -7.93 13.28
C PRO A 23 -1.89 -7.09 12.85
N PHE A 24 -1.50 -7.13 11.56
CA PHE A 24 -0.44 -6.30 10.98
C PHE A 24 -0.90 -4.86 10.65
N LEU A 25 -2.18 -4.51 10.87
CA LEU A 25 -2.62 -3.12 10.88
C LEU A 25 -2.31 -2.43 12.22
N ASP A 26 -2.06 -3.19 13.28
CA ASP A 26 -1.75 -2.67 14.62
C ASP A 26 -0.26 -2.30 14.74
N ALA A 27 0.02 -1.02 14.98
CA ALA A 27 1.37 -0.53 15.18
C ALA A 27 2.05 -1.14 16.43
N GLU A 28 1.30 -1.49 17.48
CA GLU A 28 1.85 -2.13 18.69
C GLU A 28 2.30 -3.57 18.45
N PHE A 29 1.74 -4.25 17.45
CA PHE A 29 2.21 -5.57 17.04
C PHE A 29 3.66 -5.50 16.54
N HIS A 30 3.99 -4.50 15.70
CA HIS A 30 5.35 -4.32 15.17
C HIS A 30 6.37 -3.94 16.24
N ALA A 31 5.99 -3.11 17.22
CA ALA A 31 6.89 -2.65 18.28
C ALA A 31 7.37 -3.77 19.22
N ARG A 32 6.61 -4.87 19.34
CA ARG A 32 6.89 -5.97 20.29
C ARG A 32 7.85 -7.05 19.76
N MET A 33 8.20 -7.05 18.48
CA MET A 33 9.03 -8.11 17.89
C MET A 33 10.53 -7.93 18.20
N ARG A 34 11.12 -8.87 18.96
CA ARG A 34 12.51 -8.81 19.43
C ARG A 34 13.51 -9.57 18.53
N ASP A 35 13.15 -10.75 18.02
CA ASP A 35 14.10 -11.64 17.31
C ASP A 35 14.06 -11.52 15.78
N TYR A 36 15.22 -11.72 15.12
CA TYR A 36 15.37 -11.59 13.66
C TYR A 36 14.66 -12.72 12.88
N THR A 37 14.69 -13.95 13.39
CA THR A 37 14.00 -15.11 12.79
C THR A 37 12.48 -14.98 12.90
N GLU A 38 11.99 -14.46 14.02
CA GLU A 38 10.57 -14.16 14.21
C GLU A 38 10.11 -13.03 13.27
N ARG A 39 10.97 -12.04 13.04
CA ARG A 39 10.70 -10.93 12.11
C ARG A 39 10.51 -11.39 10.67
N ASP A 40 11.35 -12.28 10.15
CA ASP A 40 11.21 -12.77 8.77
C ASP A 40 9.94 -13.62 8.59
N ALA A 41 9.65 -14.51 9.57
CA ALA A 41 8.43 -15.31 9.54
C ALA A 41 7.16 -14.46 9.69
N ALA A 42 7.20 -13.43 10.54
CA ALA A 42 6.11 -12.46 10.70
C ALA A 42 5.93 -11.60 9.44
N PHE A 43 7.01 -11.17 8.80
CA PHE A 43 6.98 -10.43 7.54
C PHE A 43 6.33 -11.25 6.41
N ILE A 44 6.67 -12.53 6.26
CA ILE A 44 6.02 -13.39 5.26
C ILE A 44 4.53 -13.57 5.57
N LYS A 45 4.15 -13.70 6.85
CA LYS A 45 2.75 -13.76 7.27
C LYS A 45 2.01 -12.45 7.01
N GLU A 46 2.66 -11.31 7.24
CA GLU A 46 2.15 -9.97 6.93
C GLU A 46 1.84 -9.85 5.45
N LEU A 47 2.80 -10.18 4.59
CA LEU A 47 2.62 -10.11 3.14
C LEU A 47 1.48 -11.00 2.64
N LYS A 48 1.35 -12.21 3.19
CA LYS A 48 0.23 -13.11 2.88
C LYS A 48 -1.10 -12.51 3.34
N ALA A 49 -1.17 -11.99 4.56
CA ALA A 49 -2.37 -11.36 5.08
C ALA A 49 -2.78 -10.13 4.26
N ILE A 50 -1.82 -9.29 3.87
CA ILE A 50 -2.02 -8.15 2.98
C ILE A 50 -2.56 -8.59 1.62
N ALA A 51 -2.02 -9.68 1.05
CA ALA A 51 -2.48 -10.22 -0.23
C ALA A 51 -3.89 -10.82 -0.16
N GLU A 52 -4.32 -11.29 1.01
CA GLU A 52 -5.66 -11.86 1.24
C GLU A 52 -6.73 -10.78 1.50
N ILE A 53 -6.32 -9.58 1.94
CA ILE A 53 -7.23 -8.46 2.16
C ILE A 53 -7.49 -7.74 0.83
N ARG A 54 -8.76 -7.45 0.56
CA ARG A 54 -9.12 -6.66 -0.62
C ARG A 54 -8.56 -5.25 -0.49
N ALA A 55 -7.58 -4.93 -1.32
CA ALA A 55 -7.18 -3.57 -1.64
C ALA A 55 -8.37 -2.73 -2.13
N GLY A 56 -8.30 -1.41 -1.94
CA GLY A 56 -9.22 -0.47 -2.59
C GLY A 56 -10.37 0.06 -1.73
N ASN A 57 -10.18 0.17 -0.41
CA ASN A 57 -11.18 0.86 0.43
C ASN A 57 -11.13 2.39 0.29
N LYS A 58 -10.06 2.95 -0.30
CA LYS A 58 -9.76 4.39 -0.33
C LYS A 58 -9.19 4.84 -1.69
N SER A 59 -8.96 6.15 -1.85
CA SER A 59 -8.52 6.77 -3.11
C SER A 59 -7.18 6.20 -3.61
N PRO A 60 -7.13 5.58 -4.81
CA PRO A 60 -5.91 4.99 -5.35
C PRO A 60 -4.94 6.00 -5.96
N ASP A 61 -5.29 7.30 -5.97
CA ASP A 61 -4.45 8.36 -6.51
C ASP A 61 -3.31 8.65 -5.51
N PRO A 62 -2.05 8.45 -5.93
CA PRO A 62 -0.90 8.60 -5.04
C PRO A 62 -0.65 10.03 -4.57
N ARG A 63 -1.28 11.04 -5.20
CA ARG A 63 -1.26 12.43 -4.73
C ARG A 63 -2.04 12.61 -3.44
N TYR A 64 -3.06 11.78 -3.21
CA TYR A 64 -4.02 11.96 -2.12
C TYR A 64 -4.04 10.79 -1.12
N ALA A 65 -3.45 9.64 -1.46
CA ALA A 65 -3.37 8.48 -0.57
C ALA A 65 -2.68 8.80 0.78
N PRO A 66 -3.36 8.76 1.94
CA PRO A 66 -2.74 9.11 3.23
C PRO A 66 -1.48 8.30 3.55
N SER A 67 -1.47 7.00 3.24
CA SER A 67 -0.32 6.10 3.40
C SER A 67 0.95 6.55 2.68
N LEU A 68 0.83 7.36 1.63
CA LEU A 68 1.98 7.88 0.88
C LEU A 68 2.43 9.26 1.35
N GLU A 69 1.85 9.84 2.41
CA GLU A 69 2.20 11.18 2.89
C GLU A 69 3.68 11.32 3.26
N THR A 70 4.23 10.32 3.95
CA THR A 70 5.66 10.28 4.29
C THR A 70 6.54 10.24 3.03
N LEU A 71 6.12 9.49 2.00
CA LEU A 71 6.85 9.45 0.74
C LEU A 71 6.71 10.79 0.00
N ARG A 72 5.49 11.35 -0.09
CA ARG A 72 5.18 12.65 -0.73
C ARG A 72 6.03 13.79 -0.21
N SER A 73 6.24 13.86 1.10
CA SER A 73 7.07 14.88 1.76
C SER A 73 8.58 14.63 1.66
N THR A 74 9.00 13.43 1.27
CA THR A 74 10.43 13.10 1.13
C THR A 74 11.01 13.81 -0.10
N VAL A 75 12.13 14.53 0.10
CA VAL A 75 12.89 15.17 -0.98
C VAL A 75 14.09 14.31 -1.36
N LYS A 76 14.25 14.03 -2.65
CA LYS A 76 15.43 13.37 -3.24
C LYS A 76 15.89 14.16 -4.45
N LYS A 77 17.21 14.40 -4.54
CA LYS A 77 17.83 15.11 -5.68
C LYS A 77 17.16 16.47 -5.98
N GLY A 78 16.73 17.19 -4.94
CA GLY A 78 16.12 18.52 -5.07
C GLY A 78 14.63 18.54 -5.44
N LEU A 79 13.97 17.38 -5.56
CA LEU A 79 12.53 17.27 -5.82
C LEU A 79 11.85 16.37 -4.80
N SER A 80 10.64 16.71 -4.40
CA SER A 80 9.78 15.86 -3.57
C SER A 80 8.99 14.85 -4.40
N PHE A 81 8.61 13.71 -3.80
CA PHE A 81 7.69 12.73 -4.41
C PHE A 81 6.41 13.39 -4.91
N ALA A 82 5.82 14.31 -4.14
CA ALA A 82 4.64 15.05 -4.56
C ALA A 82 4.87 15.87 -5.84
N GLU A 83 5.94 16.66 -5.91
CA GLU A 83 6.24 17.48 -7.10
C GLU A 83 6.46 16.62 -8.35
N MET A 84 7.00 15.41 -8.20
CA MET A 84 7.20 14.51 -9.34
C MET A 84 5.89 13.94 -9.88
N LEU A 85 4.96 13.58 -9.00
CA LEU A 85 3.62 13.14 -9.42
C LEU A 85 2.93 14.24 -10.24
N GLU A 86 3.02 15.49 -9.79
CA GLU A 86 2.47 16.64 -10.51
C GLU A 86 3.14 16.86 -11.87
N ARG A 87 4.47 16.76 -11.94
CA ARG A 87 5.22 16.88 -13.21
C ARG A 87 4.87 15.78 -14.20
N MET A 88 4.64 14.56 -13.70
CA MET A 88 4.26 13.40 -14.50
C MET A 88 2.88 13.60 -15.13
N VAL A 89 1.89 14.02 -14.32
CA VAL A 89 0.53 14.37 -14.78
C VAL A 89 0.56 15.52 -15.78
N ALA A 90 1.30 16.59 -15.46
CA ALA A 90 1.39 17.79 -16.29
C ALA A 90 2.13 17.58 -17.62
N GLY A 91 2.66 16.39 -17.87
CA GLY A 91 3.25 16.11 -19.16
C GLY A 91 4.66 16.69 -19.38
N LYS A 92 5.31 17.21 -18.33
CA LYS A 92 6.47 18.12 -18.49
C LYS A 92 7.76 17.44 -18.95
N GLU A 93 8.02 16.20 -18.56
CA GLU A 93 9.26 15.48 -18.94
C GLU A 93 8.92 14.18 -19.67
N LYS A 94 9.71 13.80 -20.68
CA LYS A 94 9.53 12.53 -21.42
C LYS A 94 10.62 11.57 -20.97
N ALA A 95 10.23 10.46 -20.34
CA ALA A 95 11.06 9.27 -20.08
C ALA A 95 12.29 9.44 -19.15
N LEU A 96 12.19 10.24 -18.08
CA LEU A 96 13.24 10.36 -17.05
C LEU A 96 12.73 10.07 -15.62
N TRP A 97 11.59 9.39 -15.51
CA TRP A 97 10.90 9.22 -14.24
C TRP A 97 11.44 8.02 -13.46
N GLU A 98 11.77 6.93 -14.14
CA GLU A 98 12.11 5.63 -13.57
C GLU A 98 13.34 5.69 -12.64
N PRO A 99 14.47 6.33 -13.01
CA PRO A 99 15.62 6.47 -12.11
C PRO A 99 15.36 7.35 -10.89
N TRP A 100 14.30 8.15 -10.94
CA TRP A 100 13.91 9.02 -9.85
C TRP A 100 12.92 8.32 -8.91
N MET A 101 11.88 7.70 -9.47
CA MET A 101 10.86 6.96 -8.71
C MET A 101 11.46 5.80 -7.92
N SER A 102 12.47 5.12 -8.49
CA SER A 102 13.21 4.06 -7.81
C SER A 102 13.88 4.51 -6.50
N ALA A 103 14.25 5.79 -6.36
CA ALA A 103 14.81 6.33 -5.11
C ALA A 103 13.80 6.35 -3.95
N PHE A 104 12.51 6.26 -4.26
CA PHE A 104 11.39 6.16 -3.32
C PHE A 104 10.87 4.72 -3.19
N GLY A 105 11.48 3.75 -3.88
CA GLY A 105 10.96 2.39 -3.97
C GLY A 105 9.71 2.27 -4.84
N ILE A 106 9.49 3.22 -5.74
CA ILE A 106 8.37 3.23 -6.68
C ILE A 106 8.86 2.73 -8.05
N GLU A 107 8.21 1.68 -8.56
CA GLU A 107 8.37 1.19 -9.92
C GLU A 107 7.23 1.75 -10.79
N ILE A 108 7.56 2.18 -12.01
CA ILE A 108 6.56 2.58 -13.00
C ILE A 108 6.26 1.38 -13.88
N ARG A 109 5.03 0.85 -13.82
CA ARG A 109 4.63 -0.32 -14.61
C ARG A 109 4.11 0.05 -15.99
N SER A 110 3.41 1.19 -16.10
CA SER A 110 2.94 1.71 -17.37
C SER A 110 2.77 3.21 -17.29
N VAL A 111 2.96 3.89 -18.44
CA VAL A 111 2.69 5.31 -18.61
C VAL A 111 2.07 5.49 -19.99
N ASN A 112 0.98 6.24 -20.07
CA ASN A 112 0.46 6.68 -21.35
C ASN A 112 1.31 7.86 -21.87
N TYR A 113 2.07 7.60 -22.94
CA TYR A 113 2.87 8.61 -23.66
C TYR A 113 2.17 9.17 -24.90
N GLY A 114 0.93 8.76 -25.17
CA GLY A 114 0.16 9.19 -26.33
C GLY A 114 -0.27 10.66 -26.28
N ALA A 115 -0.96 11.10 -27.34
CA ALA A 115 -1.59 12.41 -27.36
C ALA A 115 -2.77 12.42 -26.38
N GLY A 116 -2.67 13.20 -25.32
CA GLY A 116 -3.71 13.33 -24.28
C GLY A 116 -3.14 13.38 -22.86
N PRO A 117 -4.02 13.34 -21.85
CA PRO A 117 -3.62 13.37 -20.45
C PRO A 117 -2.78 12.14 -20.07
N ARG A 118 -1.72 12.34 -19.28
CA ARG A 118 -0.83 11.25 -18.87
C ARG A 118 -1.40 10.51 -17.66
N ASN A 119 -1.63 9.21 -17.85
CA ASN A 119 -1.97 8.29 -16.78
C ASN A 119 -0.79 7.34 -16.55
N ALA A 120 -0.52 6.99 -15.29
CA ALA A 120 0.55 6.07 -14.93
C ALA A 120 0.11 5.04 -13.90
N SER A 121 0.58 3.80 -14.06
CA SER A 121 0.51 2.78 -13.01
C SER A 121 1.81 2.77 -12.24
N LEU A 122 1.73 3.18 -10.97
CA LEU A 122 2.85 3.24 -10.04
C LEU A 122 2.73 2.09 -9.06
N VAL A 123 3.86 1.49 -8.72
CA VAL A 123 3.91 0.33 -7.85
C VAL A 123 4.90 0.56 -6.73
N LEU A 124 4.42 0.41 -5.49
CA LEU A 124 5.24 0.44 -4.29
C LEU A 124 5.61 -0.99 -3.89
N ASP A 125 6.90 -1.29 -3.87
CA ASP A 125 7.42 -2.59 -3.42
C ASP A 125 7.23 -2.74 -1.91
N LEU A 126 6.50 -3.78 -1.49
CA LEU A 126 6.25 -4.10 -0.09
C LEU A 126 7.29 -5.09 0.47
N ALA A 127 8.41 -5.33 -0.23
CA ALA A 127 9.51 -6.15 0.26
C ALA A 127 10.21 -5.53 1.50
N ALA A 128 10.82 -6.39 2.32
CA ALA A 128 11.56 -5.99 3.51
C ALA A 128 12.72 -5.03 3.19
N ASN A 129 13.40 -5.29 2.06
CA ASN A 129 14.53 -4.51 1.57
C ASN A 129 14.14 -3.35 0.62
N ALA A 130 12.85 -3.05 0.46
CA ALA A 130 12.41 -1.95 -0.40
C ALA A 130 12.96 -0.60 0.11
N PRO A 131 13.41 0.32 -0.78
CA PRO A 131 13.91 1.64 -0.37
C PRO A 131 12.91 2.44 0.48
N ALA A 132 11.62 2.26 0.21
CA ALA A 132 10.53 2.86 0.98
C ALA A 132 10.56 2.48 2.46
N HIS A 133 11.02 1.27 2.80
CA HIS A 133 11.09 0.80 4.19
C HIS A 133 11.93 1.75 5.05
N ALA A 134 13.12 2.15 4.57
CA ALA A 134 13.98 3.06 5.29
C ALA A 134 13.39 4.47 5.44
N LEU A 135 12.56 4.90 4.47
CA LEU A 135 11.90 6.21 4.53
C LEU A 135 10.80 6.22 5.58
N PHE A 136 9.91 5.21 5.57
CA PHE A 136 8.85 5.07 6.57
C PHE A 136 9.37 4.80 7.98
N ALA A 137 10.42 3.97 8.11
CA ALA A 137 11.04 3.69 9.41
C ALA A 137 11.59 4.97 10.07
N ARG A 138 12.21 5.86 9.28
CA ARG A 138 12.70 7.16 9.78
C ARG A 138 11.58 8.09 10.24
N ALA A 139 10.40 7.98 9.64
CA ALA A 139 9.20 8.71 10.03
C ALA A 139 8.44 8.04 11.20
N GLY A 140 8.94 6.92 11.73
CA GLY A 140 8.28 6.18 12.81
C GLY A 140 7.07 5.36 12.37
N VAL A 141 6.83 5.19 11.06
CA VAL A 141 5.68 4.45 10.52
C VAL A 141 6.06 2.99 10.31
N GLN A 142 5.83 2.14 11.31
CA GLN A 142 6.26 0.74 11.28
C GLN A 142 5.36 -0.18 10.43
N ASN A 143 4.04 0.05 10.47
CA ASN A 143 3.00 -0.74 9.77
C ASN A 143 2.69 -0.22 8.35
N TRP A 144 3.64 0.48 7.71
CA TRP A 144 3.39 1.22 6.48
C TRP A 144 2.92 0.35 5.30
N ARG A 145 3.28 -0.94 5.25
CA ARG A 145 2.89 -1.87 4.18
C ARG A 145 1.38 -2.11 4.19
N SER A 146 0.84 -2.31 5.38
CA SER A 146 -0.59 -2.47 5.60
C SER A 146 -1.34 -1.18 5.25
N LEU A 147 -0.80 -0.02 5.65
CA LEU A 147 -1.37 1.29 5.26
C LEU A 147 -1.38 1.48 3.73
N ALA A 148 -0.28 1.14 3.07
CA ALA A 148 -0.18 1.23 1.61
C ALA A 148 -1.16 0.29 0.91
N ALA A 149 -1.35 -0.93 1.44
CA ALA A 149 -2.32 -1.88 0.90
C ALA A 149 -3.77 -1.39 1.02
N ASP A 150 -4.12 -0.69 2.10
CA ASP A 150 -5.46 -0.15 2.33
C ASP A 150 -5.82 0.99 1.35
N ASP A 151 -4.83 1.80 0.98
CA ASP A 151 -5.03 2.99 0.12
C ASP A 151 -4.73 2.72 -1.36
N CYS A 152 -4.18 1.56 -1.71
CA CYS A 152 -3.86 1.23 -3.10
C CYS A 152 -5.09 0.74 -3.88
N ALA A 153 -5.01 0.78 -5.20
CA ALA A 153 -6.05 0.24 -6.08
C ALA A 153 -6.11 -1.28 -6.03
N VAL A 154 -4.94 -1.93 -6.02
CA VAL A 154 -4.82 -3.38 -5.99
C VAL A 154 -3.48 -3.79 -5.38
N VAL A 155 -3.49 -4.83 -4.55
CA VAL A 155 -2.26 -5.54 -4.17
C VAL A 155 -1.98 -6.61 -5.20
N ARG A 156 -0.79 -6.59 -5.81
CA ARG A 156 -0.33 -7.61 -6.74
C ARG A 156 0.77 -8.46 -6.13
N THR A 157 0.71 -9.76 -6.36
CA THR A 157 1.73 -10.71 -5.93
C THR A 157 2.40 -11.34 -7.15
N GLU A 158 3.71 -11.27 -7.23
CA GLU A 158 4.51 -12.09 -8.16
C GLU A 158 5.00 -13.32 -7.41
N LYS A 159 4.59 -14.50 -7.87
CA LYS A 159 4.98 -15.76 -7.24
C LYS A 159 6.50 -15.90 -7.26
N ALA A 160 7.04 -16.44 -6.17
CA ALA A 160 8.44 -16.83 -6.13
C ALA A 160 8.75 -17.83 -7.25
N THR A 161 9.90 -17.67 -7.89
CA THR A 161 10.48 -18.63 -8.83
C THR A 161 11.74 -19.25 -8.21
N GLU A 162 12.39 -20.18 -8.92
CA GLU A 162 13.69 -20.73 -8.50
C GLU A 162 14.76 -19.63 -8.30
N THR A 163 14.61 -18.49 -8.97
CA THR A 163 15.59 -17.39 -8.99
C THR A 163 15.09 -16.11 -8.34
N SER A 164 13.82 -16.04 -7.91
CA SER A 164 13.25 -14.82 -7.34
C SER A 164 12.35 -15.11 -6.15
N ALA A 165 12.52 -14.32 -5.09
CA ALA A 165 11.63 -14.38 -3.93
C ALA A 165 10.22 -13.87 -4.27
N LEU A 166 9.24 -14.22 -3.44
CA LEU A 166 7.89 -13.67 -3.51
C LEU A 166 7.96 -12.13 -3.47
N LYS A 167 7.35 -11.46 -4.44
CA LYS A 167 7.22 -10.00 -4.43
C LYS A 167 5.76 -9.61 -4.27
N VAL A 168 5.53 -8.59 -3.45
CA VAL A 168 4.20 -8.06 -3.19
C VAL A 168 4.25 -6.56 -3.38
N PHE A 169 3.25 -6.05 -4.08
CA PHE A 169 3.22 -4.71 -4.63
C PHE A 169 1.89 -4.04 -4.32
N ALA A 170 1.93 -2.81 -3.80
CA ALA A 170 0.76 -1.94 -3.76
C ALA A 170 0.72 -1.12 -5.05
N VAL A 171 -0.37 -1.24 -5.83
CA VAL A 171 -0.53 -0.55 -7.12
C VAL A 171 -1.38 0.70 -6.94
N PHE A 172 -0.86 1.83 -7.40
CA PHE A 172 -1.52 3.12 -7.42
C PHE A 172 -1.72 3.57 -8.87
N TYR A 173 -2.84 4.23 -9.15
CA TYR A 173 -3.12 4.80 -10.46
C TYR A 173 -3.04 6.31 -10.35
N LEU A 174 -2.08 6.89 -11.06
CA LEU A 174 -1.94 8.32 -11.22
C LEU A 174 -2.72 8.70 -12.46
N ASP A 175 -3.96 9.14 -12.26
CA ASP A 175 -4.78 9.68 -13.34
C ASP A 175 -4.44 11.14 -13.59
N ALA A 176 -4.61 11.57 -14.83
CA ALA A 176 -4.53 12.98 -15.13
C ALA A 176 -5.54 13.78 -14.31
N ALA A 177 -5.17 15.01 -13.94
CA ALA A 177 -6.09 15.90 -13.25
C ALA A 177 -7.40 16.02 -14.06
N PRO A 178 -8.57 15.99 -13.41
CA PRO A 178 -9.81 16.26 -14.13
C PRO A 178 -9.66 17.61 -14.81
N GLU A 179 -9.92 17.64 -16.12
CA GLU A 179 -10.04 18.87 -16.88
C GLU A 179 -11.10 19.70 -16.14
N GLN A 180 -10.70 20.83 -15.57
CA GLN A 180 -11.63 21.75 -14.92
C GLN A 180 -12.61 22.19 -16.01
N ALA A 181 -13.84 21.67 -15.95
CA ALA A 181 -14.94 22.03 -16.83
C ALA A 181 -15.34 23.49 -16.64
#